data_AF-A0A8D8C1E3-F1
#
_entry.id   AF-A0A8D8C1E3-F1
#
_cell.length_a   1.000
_cell.length_b   1.000
_cell.length_c   1.000
_cell.angle_alpha   90.00
_cell.angle_beta   90.00
_cell.angle_gamma   90.00
#
_symmetry.space_group_name_H-M   'P 1'
#
loop_
_entity.id
_entity.type
_entity.pdbx_description
1 polymer ?
#
loop_
_entity_poly.entity_id
_entity_poly.type
_entity_poly.pdbx_seq_one_letter_code
_entity_poly.pdbx_strand_id
1 'polypeptide(L)'
;DYGNQDFFLSNFQSRRHYSMVLIQRDTDKKHAEDLLFDMFKNEETGLLNIGKFLAALRTIGIRRNDPRIGEMMDNLKKVHKLNNYDNGSPLSQNLNAETFKAVIAPNIVLIARAFRHQFVIP
;
A
#
# COMPACT_ATOMS: atom_id res chain seq x y z
N ASP A 1 32.38 -34.25 23.63
CA ASP A 1 31.78 -33.96 22.32
C ASP A 1 30.42 -33.28 22.57
N TYR A 2 30.42 -31.96 22.77
CA TYR A 2 29.25 -31.18 23.22
C TYR A 2 29.12 -29.90 22.37
N GLY A 3 29.01 -30.05 21.04
CA GLY A 3 29.08 -28.93 20.10
C GLY A 3 27.83 -28.66 19.26
N ASN A 4 26.71 -29.38 19.43
CA ASN A 4 25.66 -29.39 18.39
C ASN A 4 24.20 -29.18 18.86
N GLN A 5 23.92 -28.96 20.15
CA GLN A 5 22.54 -28.70 20.61
C GLN A 5 22.17 -27.20 20.61
N ASP A 6 23.12 -26.29 20.81
CA ASP A 6 22.85 -24.84 20.85
C ASP A 6 22.57 -24.22 19.46
N PHE A 7 23.10 -24.83 18.39
CA PHE A 7 22.85 -24.38 17.02
C PHE A 7 21.43 -24.67 16.52
N PHE A 8 20.80 -25.75 17.02
CA PHE A 8 19.43 -26.11 16.67
C PHE A 8 18.40 -25.22 17.39
N LEU A 9 18.65 -24.87 18.65
CA LEU A 9 17.74 -24.03 19.45
C LEU A 9 17.75 -22.56 19.02
N SER A 10 18.92 -22.02 18.64
CA SER A 10 19.06 -20.65 18.14
C SER A 10 18.34 -20.42 16.79
N ASN A 11 18.38 -21.40 15.88
CA ASN A 11 17.65 -21.31 14.61
C ASN A 11 16.12 -21.40 14.77
N PHE A 12 15.64 -22.13 15.79
CA PHE A 12 14.20 -22.28 16.03
C PHE A 12 13.58 -21.01 16.65
N GLN A 13 14.28 -20.35 17.58
CA GLN A 13 13.83 -19.07 18.15
C GLN A 13 13.89 -17.94 17.11
N SER A 14 14.95 -17.90 16.30
CA SER A 14 15.13 -16.94 15.22
C SER A 14 13.97 -17.01 14.22
N ARG A 15 13.63 -18.21 13.71
CA ARG A 15 12.53 -18.40 12.75
C ARG A 15 11.16 -17.99 13.27
N ARG A 16 10.86 -18.20 14.56
CA ARG A 16 9.58 -17.78 15.16
C ARG A 16 9.45 -16.27 15.29
N HIS A 17 10.55 -15.59 15.62
CA HIS A 17 10.59 -14.13 15.66
C HIS A 17 10.41 -13.53 14.26
N TYR A 18 11.08 -14.08 13.25
CA TYR A 18 10.88 -13.65 11.86
C TYR A 18 9.46 -13.89 11.37
N SER A 19 8.87 -15.07 11.61
CA SER A 19 7.49 -15.36 11.18
C SER A 19 6.47 -14.45 11.87
N MET A 20 6.62 -14.19 13.18
CA MET A 20 5.71 -13.32 13.92
C MET A 20 5.82 -11.86 13.48
N VAL A 21 7.04 -11.36 13.24
CA VAL A 21 7.28 -10.00 12.73
C VAL A 21 6.76 -9.84 11.30
N LEU A 22 6.85 -10.87 10.46
CA LEU A 22 6.27 -10.86 9.12
C LEU A 22 4.74 -10.87 9.16
N ILE A 23 4.12 -11.70 10.01
CA ILE A 23 2.66 -11.74 10.21
C ILE A 23 2.14 -10.38 10.70
N GLN A 24 2.83 -9.76 11.67
CA GLN A 24 2.46 -8.43 12.16
C GLN A 24 2.55 -7.40 11.04
N ARG A 25 3.64 -7.39 10.26
CA ARG A 25 3.84 -6.47 9.14
C ARG A 25 2.80 -6.65 8.04
N ASP A 26 2.41 -7.88 7.71
CA ASP A 26 1.37 -8.12 6.69
C ASP A 26 -0.02 -7.76 7.19
N THR A 27 -0.29 -7.95 8.48
CA THR A 27 -1.53 -7.46 9.12
C THR A 27 -1.60 -5.94 9.09
N ASP A 28 -0.51 -5.26 9.44
CA ASP A 28 -0.41 -3.80 9.43
C ASP A 28 -0.55 -3.22 8.02
N LYS A 29 0.01 -3.89 7.00
CA LYS A 29 -0.17 -3.51 5.59
C LYS A 29 -1.62 -3.63 5.18
N LYS A 30 -2.24 -4.79 5.42
CA LYS A 30 -3.64 -5.05 5.06
C LYS A 30 -4.56 -4.01 5.71
N HIS A 31 -4.32 -3.70 6.98
CA HIS A 31 -5.04 -2.66 7.69
C HIS A 31 -4.80 -1.26 7.09
N ALA A 32 -3.56 -0.92 6.71
CA ALA A 32 -3.26 0.37 6.10
C ALA A 32 -3.92 0.56 4.72
N GLU A 33 -3.99 -0.48 3.90
CA GLU A 33 -4.67 -0.41 2.60
C GLU A 33 -6.18 -0.19 2.76
N ASP A 34 -6.80 -0.91 3.71
CA ASP A 34 -8.21 -0.75 4.08
C ASP A 34 -8.50 0.68 4.55
N LEU A 35 -7.70 1.19 5.50
CA LEU A 35 -7.85 2.54 6.02
C LEU A 35 -7.70 3.59 4.92
N LEU A 36 -6.68 3.48 4.07
CA LEU A 36 -6.48 4.42 2.97
C LEU A 36 -7.62 4.36 1.96
N PHE A 37 -8.18 3.19 1.69
CA PHE A 37 -9.36 3.11 0.84
C PHE A 37 -10.55 3.83 1.48
N ASP A 38 -10.81 3.56 2.75
CA ASP A 38 -11.92 4.17 3.49
C ASP A 38 -11.81 5.69 3.62
N MET A 39 -10.60 6.23 3.70
CA MET A 39 -10.37 7.68 3.77
C MET A 39 -10.68 8.43 2.47
N PHE A 40 -10.58 7.76 1.32
CA PHE A 40 -10.71 8.40 0.00
C PHE A 40 -11.89 7.87 -0.84
N LYS A 41 -12.57 6.82 -0.37
CA LYS A 41 -13.79 6.32 -1.00
C LYS A 41 -14.88 7.38 -0.93
N ASN A 42 -15.72 7.40 -1.95
CA ASN A 42 -16.99 8.11 -1.90
C ASN A 42 -18.01 7.21 -1.18
N GLU A 43 -18.66 7.72 -0.14
CA GLU A 43 -19.67 6.99 0.63
C GLU A 43 -20.90 6.60 -0.20
N GLU A 44 -21.26 7.42 -1.19
CA GLU A 44 -22.44 7.18 -2.05
C GLU A 44 -22.19 6.08 -3.07
N THR A 45 -21.01 6.05 -3.70
CA THR A 45 -20.70 5.11 -4.78
C THR A 45 -19.90 3.90 -4.32
N GLY A 46 -19.29 3.96 -3.13
CA GLY A 46 -18.37 2.94 -2.64
C GLY A 46 -17.05 2.84 -3.41
N LEU A 47 -16.76 3.80 -4.30
CA LEU A 47 -15.56 3.81 -5.13
C LEU A 47 -14.60 4.94 -4.72
N LEU A 48 -13.32 4.69 -4.86
CA LEU A 48 -12.26 5.65 -4.60
C LEU A 48 -11.88 6.40 -5.88
N ASN A 49 -11.92 7.72 -5.84
CA ASN A 49 -11.43 8.54 -6.95
C ASN A 49 -9.90 8.69 -6.88
N ILE A 50 -9.18 8.12 -7.85
CA ILE A 50 -7.71 8.11 -7.80
C ILE A 50 -7.11 9.52 -7.88
N GLY A 51 -7.79 10.46 -8.52
CA GLY A 51 -7.36 11.85 -8.62
C GLY A 51 -7.27 12.53 -7.25
N LYS A 52 -8.25 12.28 -6.37
CA LYS A 52 -8.24 12.78 -4.99
C LYS A 52 -7.08 12.19 -4.19
N PHE A 53 -6.87 10.89 -4.31
CA PHE A 53 -5.75 10.21 -3.65
C PHE A 53 -4.39 10.74 -4.12
N LEU A 54 -4.18 10.90 -5.43
CA LEU A 54 -2.94 11.46 -5.99
C LEU A 54 -2.72 12.92 -5.61
N ALA A 55 -3.80 13.71 -5.46
CA ALA A 55 -3.70 15.07 -4.97
C ALA A 55 -3.20 15.09 -3.52
N ALA A 56 -3.68 14.19 -2.67
CA ALA A 56 -3.19 14.06 -1.30
C ALA A 56 -1.75 13.54 -1.24
N LEU A 57 -1.33 12.62 -2.12
CA LEU A 57 0.09 12.27 -2.24
C LEU A 57 0.96 13.48 -2.60
N ARG A 58 0.44 14.41 -3.41
CA ARG A 58 1.17 15.63 -3.76
C ARG A 58 1.31 16.58 -2.57
N THR A 59 0.31 16.70 -1.69
CA THR A 59 0.39 17.58 -0.51
C THR A 59 1.44 17.09 0.49
N ILE A 60 1.62 15.77 0.62
CA ILE A 60 2.64 15.16 1.48
C ILE A 60 4.04 15.11 0.84
N GLY A 61 4.20 15.69 -0.36
CA GLY A 61 5.49 15.83 -1.05
C GLY A 61 5.84 14.69 -2.01
N ILE A 62 4.97 13.70 -2.21
CA ILE A 62 5.19 12.60 -3.15
C ILE A 62 4.56 12.95 -4.50
N ARG A 63 5.40 13.21 -5.50
CA ARG A 63 4.95 13.61 -6.84
C ARG A 63 4.77 12.38 -7.74
N ARG A 64 4.01 12.55 -8.83
CA ARG A 64 3.71 11.49 -9.80
C ARG A 64 4.96 10.86 -10.46
N ASN A 65 6.03 11.65 -10.57
CA ASN A 65 7.30 11.23 -11.16
C ASN A 65 8.29 10.76 -10.09
N ASP A 66 7.86 10.60 -8.84
CA ASP A 66 8.71 10.12 -7.76
C ASP A 66 9.02 8.63 -7.98
N PRO A 67 10.30 8.24 -8.08
CA PRO A 67 10.70 6.87 -8.40
C PRO A 67 10.21 5.86 -7.35
N ARG A 68 9.97 6.30 -6.12
CA ARG A 68 9.54 5.43 -5.02
C ARG A 68 8.08 4.96 -5.16
N ILE A 69 7.30 5.58 -6.02
CA ILE A 69 5.92 5.16 -6.35
C ILE A 69 5.75 4.78 -7.83
N GLY A 70 6.87 4.56 -8.54
CA GLY A 70 6.85 4.22 -9.96
C GLY A 70 6.03 2.96 -10.26
N GLU A 71 6.16 1.94 -9.40
CA GLU A 71 5.45 0.67 -9.56
C GLU A 71 3.93 0.83 -9.38
N MET A 72 3.47 1.61 -8.39
CA MET A 72 2.06 1.98 -8.26
C MET A 72 1.55 2.71 -9.49
N MET A 73 2.32 3.67 -10.03
CA MET A 73 1.93 4.42 -11.23
C MET A 73 1.83 3.52 -12.46
N ASP A 74 2.71 2.53 -12.59
CA ASP A 74 2.66 1.58 -13.70
C ASP A 74 1.49 0.59 -13.56
N ASN A 75 1.20 0.13 -12.34
CA ASN A 75 0.01 -0.67 -12.07
C ASN A 75 -1.28 0.10 -12.37
N LEU A 76 -1.34 1.38 -12.01
CA LEU A 76 -2.49 2.24 -12.32
C LEU A 76 -2.72 2.38 -13.84
N LYS A 77 -1.64 2.51 -14.64
CA LYS A 77 -1.72 2.51 -16.11
C LYS A 77 -2.19 1.15 -16.65
N LYS A 78 -1.73 0.05 -16.08
CA LYS A 78 -2.15 -1.31 -16.50
C LYS A 78 -3.64 -1.53 -16.23
N VAL A 79 -4.11 -1.20 -15.03
CA VAL A 79 -5.53 -1.28 -14.65
C VAL A 79 -6.40 -0.46 -15.61
N HIS A 80 -5.97 0.76 -15.93
CA HIS A 80 -6.69 1.61 -16.87
C HIS A 80 -6.84 0.97 -18.27
N LYS A 81 -5.77 0.35 -18.78
CA LYS A 81 -5.78 -0.35 -20.06
C LYS A 81 -6.65 -1.62 -20.03
N LEU A 82 -6.60 -2.38 -18.94
CA LEU A 82 -7.37 -3.63 -18.78
C LEU A 82 -8.87 -3.37 -18.67
N ASN A 83 -9.27 -2.26 -18.06
CA ASN A 83 -10.67 -1.92 -17.87
C ASN A 83 -11.34 -1.29 -19.10
N ASN A 84 -10.67 -1.26 -20.27
CA ASN A 84 -11.16 -0.63 -21.52
C ASN A 84 -11.80 0.76 -21.27
N TYR A 85 -11.16 1.57 -20.43
CA TYR A 85 -11.59 2.94 -20.16
C TYR A 85 -11.20 3.84 -21.37
N ASP A 86 -11.82 3.60 -22.53
CA ASP A 86 -11.46 4.20 -23.83
C ASP A 86 -11.56 5.73 -23.87
N ASN A 87 -12.27 6.34 -22.90
CA ASN A 87 -12.53 7.78 -22.87
C ASN A 87 -12.03 8.50 -21.61
N GLY A 88 -11.27 7.84 -20.72
CA GLY A 88 -10.86 8.40 -19.42
C GLY A 88 -9.36 8.65 -19.28
N SER A 89 -8.95 9.47 -18.32
CA SER A 89 -7.54 9.52 -17.89
C SER A 89 -7.27 8.43 -16.85
N PRO A 90 -6.10 7.76 -16.86
CA PRO A 90 -5.69 6.89 -15.76
C PRO A 90 -5.71 7.57 -14.38
N LEU A 91 -5.65 8.91 -14.37
CA LEU A 91 -5.60 9.74 -13.17
C LEU A 91 -6.98 10.22 -12.69
N SER A 92 -8.05 9.93 -13.43
CA SER A 92 -9.43 10.34 -13.09
C SER A 92 -10.39 9.15 -12.92
N GLN A 93 -9.87 7.92 -12.94
CA GLN A 93 -10.69 6.72 -12.78
C GLN A 93 -11.11 6.50 -11.32
N ASN A 94 -12.27 5.86 -11.15
CA ASN A 94 -12.74 5.40 -9.86
C ASN A 94 -12.37 3.92 -9.70
N LEU A 95 -11.78 3.56 -8.56
CA LEU A 95 -11.33 2.20 -8.27
C LEU A 95 -12.19 1.59 -7.15
N ASN A 96 -12.50 0.31 -7.29
CA ASN A 96 -13.01 -0.47 -6.17
C ASN A 96 -11.88 -0.81 -5.18
N ALA A 97 -12.24 -1.33 -4.01
CA ALA A 97 -11.29 -1.63 -2.94
C ALA A 97 -10.19 -2.59 -3.40
N GLU A 98 -10.55 -3.68 -4.05
CA GLU A 98 -9.60 -4.71 -4.50
C GLU A 98 -8.57 -4.15 -5.50
N THR A 99 -9.04 -3.39 -6.48
CA THR A 99 -8.19 -2.78 -7.51
C THR A 99 -7.27 -1.73 -6.89
N PHE A 100 -7.78 -0.90 -5.98
CA PHE A 100 -6.98 0.09 -5.28
C PHE A 100 -5.87 -0.55 -4.44
N LYS A 101 -6.20 -1.58 -3.65
CA LYS A 101 -5.25 -2.35 -2.85
C LYS A 101 -4.14 -2.94 -3.71
N ALA A 102 -4.50 -3.61 -4.80
CA ALA A 102 -3.52 -4.19 -5.73
C ALA A 102 -2.59 -3.14 -6.34
N VAL A 103 -3.10 -1.94 -6.63
CA VAL A 103 -2.31 -0.84 -7.19
C VAL A 103 -1.31 -0.30 -6.17
N ILE A 104 -1.70 -0.12 -4.90
CA ILE A 104 -0.84 0.51 -3.89
C ILE A 104 0.04 -0.47 -3.11
N ALA A 105 -0.28 -1.78 -3.12
CA ALA A 105 0.41 -2.81 -2.34
C ALA A 105 1.95 -2.77 -2.46
N PRO A 106 2.57 -2.54 -3.64
CA PRO A 106 4.03 -2.45 -3.75
C PRO A 106 4.63 -1.27 -2.98
N ASN A 107 3.86 -0.20 -2.76
CA ASN A 107 4.33 1.05 -2.17
C ASN A 107 3.60 1.41 -0.85
N ILE A 108 2.78 0.52 -0.30
CA ILE A 108 1.92 0.77 0.87
C ILE A 108 2.69 1.26 2.09
N VAL A 109 3.86 0.70 2.38
CA VAL A 109 4.65 1.08 3.58
C VAL A 109 5.10 2.55 3.50
N LEU A 110 5.53 2.99 2.32
CA LEU A 110 5.92 4.39 2.08
C LEU A 110 4.71 5.31 2.17
N ILE A 111 3.63 4.96 1.48
CA ILE A 111 2.39 5.73 1.42
C ILE A 111 1.79 5.88 2.82
N ALA A 112 1.61 4.78 3.56
CA ALA A 112 1.07 4.77 4.90
C ALA A 112 1.94 5.55 5.90
N ARG A 113 3.28 5.51 5.78
CA ARG A 113 4.16 6.37 6.58
C ARG A 113 3.93 7.85 6.25
N ALA A 114 3.90 8.21 4.98
CA ALA A 114 3.77 9.59 4.54
C ALA A 114 2.42 10.19 4.97
N PHE A 115 1.33 9.41 4.92
CA PHE A 115 0.04 9.82 5.47
C PHE A 115 0.04 9.89 7.00
N ARG A 116 0.58 8.90 7.72
CA ARG A 116 0.65 8.93 9.20
C ARG A 116 1.35 10.17 9.74
N HIS A 117 2.44 10.61 9.12
CA HIS A 117 3.17 11.81 9.55
C HIS A 117 2.40 13.12 9.33
N GLN A 118 1.45 13.13 8.40
CA GLN A 118 0.62 14.30 8.11
C GLN A 118 -0.66 14.31 8.95
N PHE A 119 -1.06 13.16 9.49
CA PHE A 119 -2.13 13.00 10.47
C PHE A 119 -1.64 12.98 11.93
N VAL A 120 -0.40 13.39 12.21
CA VAL A 120 -0.01 13.72 13.59
C VAL A 120 -0.77 14.99 13.97
N ILE A 121 -1.88 14.81 14.68
CA ILE A 121 -2.70 15.88 15.27
C ILE A 121 -1.84 16.59 16.33
N PRO A 122 -1.65 17.93 16.29
CA PRO A 122 -1.06 18.70 17.39
C PRO A 122 -1.93 18.70 18.65
#